data_AF-A0A1W9PH20-F1
#
_entry.id   AF-A0A1W9PH20-F1
#
_cell.length_a   1.000
_cell.length_b   1.000
_cell.length_c   1.000
_cell.angle_alpha   90.00
_cell.angle_beta   90.00
_cell.angle_gamma   90.00
#
_symmetry.space_group_name_H-M   'P 1'
#
loop_
_entity.id
_entity.type
_entity.pdbx_description
1 polymer ?
#
loop_
_entity_poly.entity_id
_entity_poly.type
_entity_poly.pdbx_seq_one_letter_code
_entity_poly.pdbx_strand_id
1 'polypeptide(L)'
;MSNACITCHMASTPADTLSGANKVGEHSFAMKWDYDTPENSSDDVENLNACTGSGCHSDLTTFNCPARDDYDGDSIVEGVQDEIQGLLNKLGTLLPPVGIPDVVVNPSYTSDQLKAAYNYFFVKNDGSFGIHNTNYAVQLLQRSYTILADVEPDENLERVPEVYSLSSNYPNPFSTEMKIKYSIPEEVFVTLKIYDIRGRLVKKLVDEVKRSGRYVVQWNGKNDTGRDMPSGVYFCTIRAGNFSCTNKIILVR
;
A
#
# COMPACT_ATOMS: atom_id res chain seq x y z
N MET A 1 -3.94 14.41 10.14
CA MET A 1 -2.66 14.43 10.89
C MET A 1 -1.55 14.29 9.86
N SER A 2 -0.41 14.95 10.03
CA SER A 2 0.73 14.73 9.14
C SER A 2 1.42 13.43 9.52
N ASN A 3 1.49 12.47 8.59
CA ASN A 3 2.24 11.23 8.72
C ASN A 3 3.75 11.51 8.55
N ALA A 4 4.31 12.32 9.44
CA ALA A 4 5.72 12.68 9.47
C ALA A 4 6.48 11.77 10.45
N CYS A 5 7.79 11.63 10.26
CA CYS A 5 8.62 10.77 11.11
C CYS A 5 8.43 11.06 12.61
N ILE A 6 8.35 12.34 12.99
CA ILE A 6 8.18 12.77 14.38
C ILE A 6 6.87 12.29 15.02
N THR A 7 5.81 12.13 14.22
CA THR A 7 4.50 11.69 14.70
C THR A 7 4.57 10.27 15.26
N CYS A 8 5.42 9.42 14.68
CA CYS A 8 5.60 8.05 15.13
C CYS A 8 6.81 7.92 16.07
N HIS A 9 7.98 8.35 15.63
CA HIS A 9 9.25 8.12 16.34
C HIS A 9 9.42 8.96 17.61
N MET A 10 8.69 10.07 17.75
CA MET A 10 8.74 10.92 18.94
C MET A 10 7.38 10.98 19.65
N ALA A 11 6.53 9.98 19.46
CA ALA A 11 5.25 9.91 20.15
C ALA A 11 5.44 9.83 21.67
N SER A 12 4.55 10.48 22.41
CA SER A 12 4.62 10.49 23.86
C SER A 12 4.50 9.08 24.43
N THR A 13 5.28 8.82 25.46
CA THR A 13 5.40 7.47 26.03
C THR A 13 4.23 7.13 26.94
N PRO A 14 3.79 5.87 26.99
CA PRO A 14 2.85 5.40 28.00
C PRO A 14 3.49 5.23 29.39
N ALA A 15 4.83 5.28 29.47
CA ALA A 15 5.58 5.15 30.71
C ALA A 15 5.70 6.51 31.42
N ASP A 16 4.77 6.76 32.33
CA ASP A 16 4.63 7.90 33.23
C ASP A 16 5.73 7.99 34.32
N THR A 17 6.73 7.10 34.30
CA THR A 17 7.92 7.15 35.16
C THR A 17 9.21 7.38 34.38
N LEU A 18 10.14 8.15 34.97
CA LEU A 18 11.44 8.53 34.39
C LEU A 18 12.27 7.36 33.82
N SER A 19 12.04 6.12 34.28
CA SER A 19 12.75 4.94 33.80
C SER A 19 12.31 4.46 32.41
N GLY A 20 11.14 4.86 31.90
CA GLY A 20 10.64 4.50 30.56
C GLY A 20 10.56 5.68 29.59
N ALA A 21 10.44 6.91 30.10
CA ALA A 21 10.24 8.12 29.31
C ALA A 21 11.37 8.46 28.32
N ASN A 22 12.60 7.98 28.55
CA ASN A 22 13.75 8.17 27.65
C ASN A 22 14.09 6.91 26.82
N LYS A 23 13.29 5.84 26.93
CA LYS A 23 13.62 4.53 26.36
C LYS A 23 12.82 4.16 25.12
N VAL A 24 11.59 4.68 24.99
CA VAL A 24 10.76 4.65 23.78
C VAL A 24 10.23 6.05 23.50
N GLY A 25 9.93 6.39 22.26
CA GLY A 25 9.30 7.66 21.88
C GLY A 25 10.09 8.93 22.27
N GLU A 26 9.40 10.07 22.25
CA GLU A 26 9.96 11.39 22.57
C GLU A 26 11.35 11.60 21.92
N HIS A 27 12.42 11.84 22.70
CA HIS A 27 13.76 12.11 22.19
C HIS A 27 14.60 10.84 21.91
N SER A 28 14.08 9.64 22.16
CA SER A 28 14.83 8.40 21.90
C SER A 28 14.77 7.95 20.44
N PHE A 29 13.77 8.43 19.67
CA PHE A 29 13.44 7.98 18.31
C PHE A 29 13.11 6.48 18.18
N ALA A 30 13.14 5.75 19.29
CA ALA A 30 12.88 4.32 19.34
C ALA A 30 11.39 4.06 19.42
N MET A 31 10.86 3.26 18.49
CA MET A 31 9.45 2.88 18.47
C MET A 31 9.16 1.73 19.44
N LYS A 32 10.14 0.84 19.63
CA LYS A 32 10.09 -0.33 20.51
C LYS A 32 11.27 -0.29 21.49
N TRP A 33 11.09 -0.83 22.68
CA TRP A 33 12.17 -1.05 23.65
C TRP A 33 12.15 -2.46 24.22
N ASP A 34 13.33 -3.10 24.22
CA ASP A 34 13.68 -4.39 24.82
C ASP A 34 14.65 -4.10 25.99
N TYR A 35 14.38 -4.65 27.18
CA TYR A 35 15.30 -4.55 28.30
C TYR A 35 16.19 -5.81 28.40
N ASP A 36 17.41 -5.69 27.88
CA ASP A 36 18.55 -6.57 28.17
C ASP A 36 18.45 -8.05 27.73
N THR A 37 17.48 -8.49 26.91
CA THR A 37 17.60 -9.79 26.22
C THR A 37 16.87 -9.88 24.88
N PRO A 38 17.59 -10.08 23.75
CA PRO A 38 16.99 -10.28 22.42
C PRO A 38 16.04 -11.49 22.26
N GLU A 39 15.96 -12.37 23.27
CA GLU A 39 15.23 -13.64 23.20
C GLU A 39 13.91 -13.64 24.00
N ASN A 40 13.59 -12.57 24.73
CA ASN A 40 12.39 -12.50 25.57
C ASN A 40 11.40 -11.42 25.12
N SER A 41 10.56 -11.72 24.13
CA SER A 41 9.53 -10.77 23.64
C SER A 41 8.43 -10.41 24.65
N SER A 42 8.45 -10.95 25.87
CA SER A 42 7.45 -10.67 26.91
C SER A 42 7.71 -9.40 27.72
N ASP A 43 8.89 -8.78 27.59
CA ASP A 43 9.23 -7.48 28.20
C ASP A 43 9.37 -6.33 27.19
N ASP A 44 9.11 -6.63 25.90
CA ASP A 44 9.05 -5.64 24.83
C ASP A 44 7.92 -4.63 25.11
N VAL A 45 8.28 -3.36 25.30
CA VAL A 45 7.30 -2.27 25.39
C VAL A 45 7.16 -1.63 24.03
N GLU A 46 6.00 -1.80 23.42
CA GLU A 46 5.66 -1.17 22.16
C GLU A 46 4.96 0.18 22.39
N ASN A 47 5.56 1.27 21.90
CA ASN A 47 4.94 2.60 22.00
C ASN A 47 3.93 2.82 20.86
N LEU A 48 2.75 2.24 21.00
CA LEU A 48 1.67 2.34 20.02
C LEU A 48 0.85 3.64 20.15
N ASN A 49 1.23 4.57 21.05
CA ASN A 49 0.47 5.81 21.27
C ASN A 49 0.35 6.66 20.00
N ALA A 50 1.33 6.60 19.09
CA ALA A 50 1.23 7.23 17.77
C ALA A 50 0.02 6.72 16.97
N CYS A 51 -0.25 5.41 17.06
CA CYS A 51 -1.27 4.69 16.32
C CYS A 51 -2.65 4.76 17.02
N THR A 52 -2.67 4.51 18.33
CA THR A 52 -3.88 4.38 19.15
C THR A 52 -4.36 5.72 19.71
N GLY A 53 -3.44 6.60 20.12
CA GLY A 53 -3.73 7.87 20.81
C GLY A 53 -4.40 8.92 19.93
N SER A 54 -4.29 8.79 18.61
CA SER A 54 -4.99 9.60 17.62
C SER A 54 -6.44 9.16 17.36
N GLY A 55 -6.85 7.99 17.88
CA GLY A 55 -8.13 7.36 17.58
C GLY A 55 -8.21 6.76 16.16
N CYS A 56 -7.10 6.71 15.41
CA CYS A 56 -7.07 6.16 14.06
C CYS A 56 -7.01 4.63 14.05
N HIS A 57 -6.32 4.02 15.01
CA HIS A 57 -6.16 2.57 15.13
C HIS A 57 -6.31 2.12 16.59
N SER A 58 -7.53 2.18 17.14
CA SER A 58 -7.78 1.86 18.57
C SER A 58 -7.45 0.42 18.96
N ASP A 59 -7.44 -0.49 17.99
CA ASP A 59 -7.42 -1.94 18.23
C ASP A 59 -6.01 -2.53 18.02
N LEU A 60 -5.02 -1.71 17.63
CA LEU A 60 -3.66 -2.19 17.44
C LEU A 60 -2.98 -2.44 18.78
N THR A 61 -2.47 -3.66 18.91
CA THR A 61 -1.68 -4.12 20.07
C THR A 61 -0.24 -4.44 19.70
N THR A 62 0.14 -4.32 18.42
CA THR A 62 1.52 -4.46 17.96
C THR A 62 1.87 -3.59 16.73
N PHE A 63 3.14 -3.24 16.56
CA PHE A 63 3.74 -2.60 15.37
C PHE A 63 3.71 -3.52 14.15
N ASN A 64 3.76 -4.83 14.39
CA ASN A 64 3.59 -5.85 13.36
C ASN A 64 2.10 -5.93 12.97
N CYS A 65 1.60 -4.84 12.41
CA CYS A 65 0.19 -4.65 12.13
C CYS A 65 -0.28 -5.70 11.10
N PRO A 66 -1.55 -6.12 11.16
CA PRO A 66 -2.06 -7.16 10.27
C PRO A 66 -1.79 -6.83 8.80
N ALA A 67 -1.15 -7.75 8.08
CA ALA A 67 -0.96 -7.65 6.65
C ALA A 67 -2.31 -7.74 5.92
N ARG A 68 -2.36 -7.23 4.69
CA ARG A 68 -3.60 -7.25 3.91
C ARG A 68 -3.83 -8.60 3.24
N ASP A 69 -2.76 -9.27 2.85
CA ASP A 69 -2.71 -10.52 2.11
C ASP A 69 -1.39 -11.22 2.46
N ASP A 70 -1.30 -12.50 2.12
CA ASP A 70 -0.08 -13.32 2.16
C ASP A 70 0.88 -12.81 1.08
N TYR A 71 1.86 -11.99 1.49
CA TYR A 71 2.80 -11.36 0.58
C TYR A 71 3.95 -12.28 0.22
N ASP A 72 4.35 -13.13 1.15
CA ASP A 72 5.48 -14.01 0.92
C ASP A 72 5.07 -15.26 0.13
N GLY A 73 3.81 -15.70 0.22
CA GLY A 73 3.24 -16.86 -0.45
C GLY A 73 3.35 -18.17 0.34
N ASP A 74 3.30 -18.15 1.67
CA ASP A 74 3.35 -19.35 2.53
C ASP A 74 1.97 -19.88 2.96
N SER A 75 0.90 -19.27 2.44
CA SER A 75 -0.52 -19.54 2.74
C SER A 75 -0.98 -19.11 4.14
N ILE A 76 -0.21 -18.30 4.83
CA ILE A 76 -0.56 -17.68 6.11
C ILE A 76 -0.59 -16.17 5.89
N VAL A 77 -1.54 -15.48 6.54
CA VAL A 77 -1.56 -14.00 6.55
C VAL A 77 -1.11 -13.57 7.93
N GLU A 78 0.06 -12.95 8.00
CA GLU A 78 0.70 -12.55 9.26
C GLU A 78 0.65 -11.02 9.42
N GLY A 79 1.52 -10.47 10.27
CA GLY A 79 1.73 -9.03 10.30
C GLY A 79 2.67 -8.57 9.18
N VAL A 80 2.59 -7.30 8.81
CA VAL A 80 3.37 -6.71 7.71
C VAL A 80 4.87 -6.98 7.84
N GLN A 81 5.42 -6.91 9.05
CA GLN A 81 6.86 -7.08 9.24
C GLN A 81 7.28 -8.54 9.07
N ASP A 82 6.43 -9.49 9.49
CA ASP A 82 6.67 -10.94 9.32
C ASP A 82 6.62 -11.31 7.84
N GLU A 83 5.61 -10.84 7.12
CA GLU A 83 5.46 -11.05 5.68
C GLU A 83 6.65 -10.50 4.88
N ILE A 84 7.13 -9.31 5.24
CA ILE A 84 8.33 -8.72 4.63
C ILE A 84 9.59 -9.52 4.98
N GLN A 85 9.69 -10.03 6.21
CA GLN A 85 10.80 -10.88 6.62
C GLN A 85 10.78 -12.22 5.88
N GLY A 86 9.60 -12.80 5.66
CA GLY A 86 9.37 -13.96 4.81
C GLY A 86 9.83 -13.75 3.37
N LEU A 87 9.46 -12.61 2.77
CA LEU A 87 9.93 -12.20 1.44
C LEU A 87 11.45 -12.01 1.37
N LEU A 88 12.04 -11.37 2.38
CA LEU A 88 13.49 -11.25 2.50
C LEU A 88 14.15 -12.63 2.56
N ASN A 89 13.60 -13.55 3.35
CA ASN A 89 14.13 -14.92 3.44
C ASN A 89 14.04 -15.65 2.10
N LYS A 90 12.87 -15.61 1.45
CA LYS A 90 12.65 -16.21 0.12
C LYS A 90 13.65 -15.65 -0.91
N LEU A 91 13.75 -14.33 -1.04
CA LEU A 91 14.72 -13.70 -1.94
C LEU A 91 16.17 -14.03 -1.57
N GLY A 92 16.48 -14.02 -0.27
CA GLY A 92 17.82 -14.26 0.24
C GLY A 92 18.34 -15.64 -0.14
N THR A 93 17.49 -16.67 -0.13
CA THR A 93 17.88 -18.02 -0.57
C THR A 93 18.25 -18.13 -2.05
N LEU A 94 17.85 -17.18 -2.90
CA LEU A 94 18.25 -17.12 -4.32
C LEU A 94 19.57 -16.39 -4.55
N LEU A 95 20.04 -15.64 -3.55
CA LEU A 95 21.28 -14.87 -3.61
C LEU A 95 22.44 -15.67 -2.97
N PRO A 96 23.66 -15.59 -3.51
CA PRO A 96 24.80 -16.26 -2.89
C PRO A 96 25.10 -15.78 -1.46
N PRO A 97 25.38 -16.70 -0.51
CA PRO A 97 25.31 -18.16 -0.59
C PRO A 97 23.89 -18.70 -0.79
N VAL A 98 23.68 -19.39 -1.93
CA VAL A 98 22.36 -19.90 -2.34
C VAL A 98 21.86 -20.93 -1.34
N GLY A 99 20.57 -20.88 -1.03
CA GLY A 99 19.89 -21.77 -0.10
C GLY A 99 19.89 -21.31 1.36
N ILE A 100 20.58 -20.21 1.69
CA ILE A 100 20.63 -19.65 3.04
C ILE A 100 20.20 -18.18 2.98
N PRO A 101 19.29 -17.69 3.85
CA PRO A 101 18.84 -16.30 3.85
C PRO A 101 19.88 -15.32 4.45
N ASP A 102 21.16 -15.55 4.19
CA ASP A 102 22.29 -14.73 4.65
C ASP A 102 23.02 -14.13 3.44
N VAL A 103 22.47 -13.03 2.91
CA VAL A 103 22.93 -12.44 1.65
C VAL A 103 24.28 -11.75 1.84
N VAL A 104 25.24 -12.06 0.97
CA VAL A 104 26.55 -11.38 0.92
C VAL A 104 26.82 -10.87 -0.48
N VAL A 105 27.03 -9.55 -0.64
CA VAL A 105 27.35 -8.98 -1.95
C VAL A 105 28.73 -9.43 -2.40
N ASN A 106 28.81 -10.04 -3.59
CA ASN A 106 30.04 -10.55 -4.16
C ASN A 106 30.28 -9.94 -5.57
N PRO A 107 31.53 -9.59 -5.95
CA PRO A 107 31.87 -9.10 -7.29
C PRO A 107 31.46 -10.02 -8.45
N SER A 108 31.28 -11.32 -8.20
CA SER A 108 30.87 -12.32 -9.20
C SER A 108 29.36 -12.36 -9.47
N TYR A 109 28.56 -11.51 -8.82
CA TYR A 109 27.12 -11.44 -9.06
C TYR A 109 26.81 -11.02 -10.50
N THR A 110 25.75 -11.60 -11.07
CA THR A 110 25.17 -11.10 -12.32
C THR A 110 24.54 -9.72 -12.11
N SER A 111 24.22 -9.01 -13.21
CA SER A 111 23.53 -7.72 -13.12
C SER A 111 22.21 -7.81 -12.35
N ASP A 112 21.45 -8.88 -12.54
CA ASP A 112 20.16 -9.03 -11.88
C ASP A 112 20.31 -9.45 -10.42
N GLN A 113 21.32 -10.26 -10.08
CA GLN A 113 21.68 -10.54 -8.69
C GLN A 113 22.12 -9.28 -7.95
N LEU A 114 22.89 -8.39 -8.58
CA LEU A 114 23.28 -7.10 -7.97
C LEU A 114 22.06 -6.21 -7.71
N LYS A 115 21.12 -6.10 -8.67
CA LYS A 115 19.88 -5.33 -8.48
C LYS A 115 19.02 -5.92 -7.37
N ALA A 116 18.87 -7.24 -7.34
CA ALA A 116 18.12 -7.94 -6.31
C ALA A 116 18.75 -7.79 -4.91
N ALA A 117 20.08 -7.91 -4.81
CA ALA A 117 20.79 -7.69 -3.56
C ALA A 117 20.67 -6.24 -3.08
N TYR A 118 20.77 -5.26 -3.98
CA TYR A 118 20.51 -3.86 -3.65
C TYR A 118 19.11 -3.68 -3.07
N ASN A 119 18.08 -4.22 -3.73
CA ASN A 119 16.70 -4.15 -3.26
C ASN A 119 16.49 -4.85 -1.91
N TYR A 120 17.09 -6.04 -1.73
CA TYR A 120 17.09 -6.77 -0.46
C TYR A 120 17.65 -5.90 0.67
N PHE A 121 18.84 -5.31 0.48
CA PHE A 121 19.47 -4.46 1.49
C PHE A 121 18.74 -3.13 1.67
N PHE A 122 18.11 -2.59 0.62
CA PHE A 122 17.29 -1.39 0.73
C PHE A 122 16.15 -1.59 1.73
N VAL A 123 15.37 -2.68 1.58
CA VAL A 123 14.26 -2.97 2.49
C VAL A 123 14.75 -3.38 3.88
N LYS A 124 15.78 -4.24 3.96
CA LYS A 124 16.35 -4.69 5.24
C LYS A 124 16.93 -3.54 6.06
N ASN A 125 17.65 -2.61 5.42
CA ASN A 125 18.33 -1.51 6.11
C ASN A 125 17.43 -0.28 6.32
N ASP A 126 16.29 -0.17 5.65
CA ASP A 126 15.25 0.79 6.05
C ASP A 126 14.75 0.52 7.48
N GLY A 127 14.83 -0.74 7.94
CA GLY A 127 14.60 -1.12 9.33
C GLY A 127 13.14 -1.10 9.77
N SER A 128 12.23 -0.56 8.96
CA SER A 128 10.79 -0.59 9.25
C SER A 128 10.12 -1.91 8.87
N PHE A 129 10.80 -2.77 8.10
CA PHE A 129 10.25 -4.00 7.53
C PHE A 129 8.89 -3.76 6.87
N GLY A 130 8.80 -2.70 6.07
CA GLY A 130 7.60 -2.36 5.29
C GLY A 130 6.59 -1.46 6.01
N ILE A 131 6.78 -1.09 7.27
CA ILE A 131 5.85 -0.15 7.94
C ILE A 131 5.90 1.25 7.31
N HIS A 132 7.07 1.70 6.83
CA HIS A 132 7.18 3.00 6.15
C HIS A 132 6.41 3.02 4.81
N ASN A 133 6.42 1.92 4.07
CA ASN A 133 5.70 1.78 2.80
C ASN A 133 5.56 0.30 2.40
N THR A 134 4.51 -0.36 2.90
CA THR A 134 4.31 -1.81 2.76
C THR A 134 4.27 -2.22 1.30
N ASN A 135 3.43 -1.53 0.53
CA ASN A 135 3.23 -1.81 -0.89
C ASN A 135 4.51 -1.68 -1.71
N TYR A 136 5.37 -0.70 -1.39
CA TYR A 136 6.64 -0.54 -2.09
C TYR A 136 7.60 -1.68 -1.74
N ALA A 137 7.76 -1.99 -0.45
CA ALA A 137 8.66 -3.05 0.01
C ALA A 137 8.26 -4.43 -0.55
N VAL A 138 6.98 -4.78 -0.47
CA VAL A 138 6.42 -6.03 -1.01
C VAL A 138 6.74 -6.18 -2.49
N GLN A 139 6.36 -5.19 -3.31
CA GLN A 139 6.61 -5.26 -4.76
C GLN A 139 8.09 -5.29 -5.12
N LEU A 140 8.92 -4.54 -4.40
CA LEU A 140 10.34 -4.47 -4.68
C LEU A 140 11.00 -5.85 -4.48
N LEU A 141 10.64 -6.53 -3.38
CA LEU A 141 11.16 -7.87 -3.05
C LEU A 141 10.57 -8.94 -3.97
N GLN A 142 9.25 -8.97 -4.16
CA GLN A 142 8.59 -9.94 -5.05
C GLN A 142 9.12 -9.83 -6.48
N ARG A 143 9.32 -8.62 -6.99
CA ARG A 143 9.90 -8.44 -8.33
C ARG A 143 11.32 -8.98 -8.41
N SER A 144 12.15 -8.70 -7.42
CA SER A 144 13.50 -9.25 -7.34
C SER A 144 13.49 -10.77 -7.29
N TYR A 145 12.55 -11.36 -6.54
CA TYR A 145 12.34 -12.80 -6.48
C TYR A 145 11.93 -13.37 -7.84
N THR A 146 10.88 -12.84 -8.47
CA THR A 146 10.38 -13.27 -9.78
C THR A 146 11.48 -13.29 -10.84
N ILE A 147 12.32 -12.23 -10.89
CA ILE A 147 13.43 -12.13 -11.85
C ILE A 147 14.49 -13.19 -11.60
N LEU A 148 14.86 -13.45 -10.33
CA LEU A 148 15.90 -14.43 -10.01
C LEU A 148 15.42 -15.88 -10.07
N ALA A 149 14.16 -16.12 -9.74
CA ALA A 149 13.53 -17.43 -9.77
C ALA A 149 13.11 -17.85 -11.19
N ASP A 150 13.16 -16.94 -12.16
CA ASP A 150 12.67 -17.16 -13.54
C ASP A 150 11.24 -17.71 -13.56
N VAL A 151 10.39 -17.15 -12.69
CA VAL A 151 8.96 -17.49 -12.62
C VAL A 151 8.16 -16.37 -13.25
N GLU A 152 7.00 -16.70 -13.84
CA GLU A 152 6.06 -15.68 -14.26
C GLU A 152 5.59 -14.88 -13.03
N PRO A 153 5.50 -13.54 -13.11
CA PRO A 153 4.90 -12.76 -12.04
C PRO A 153 3.48 -13.24 -11.83
N ASP A 154 3.11 -13.56 -10.59
CA ASP A 154 1.73 -13.87 -10.24
C ASP A 154 0.85 -12.67 -10.65
N GLU A 155 -0.23 -12.95 -11.39
CA GLU A 155 -1.14 -11.91 -11.88
C GLU A 155 -1.81 -11.14 -10.72
N ASN A 156 -1.85 -11.73 -9.51
CA ASN A 156 -2.30 -11.07 -8.28
C ASN A 156 -1.23 -10.19 -7.62
N LEU A 157 0.03 -10.27 -8.06
CA LEU A 157 1.07 -9.27 -7.76
C LEU A 157 0.81 -8.03 -8.62
N GLU A 158 -0.39 -7.46 -8.49
CA GLU A 158 -0.74 -6.22 -9.16
C GLU A 158 0.22 -5.14 -8.67
N ARG A 159 1.00 -4.58 -9.61
CA ARG A 159 1.82 -3.41 -9.32
C ARG A 159 0.96 -2.34 -8.68
N VAL A 160 1.19 -2.07 -7.39
CA VAL A 160 0.57 -0.93 -6.73
C VAL A 160 0.92 0.29 -7.56
N PRO A 161 -0.10 1.04 -7.99
CA PRO A 161 0.13 2.22 -8.82
C PRO A 161 1.09 3.17 -8.11
N GLU A 162 2.09 3.68 -8.83
CA GLU A 162 2.97 4.72 -8.29
C GLU A 162 2.28 6.09 -8.28
N VAL A 163 1.24 6.24 -9.11
CA VAL A 163 0.55 7.50 -9.33
C VAL A 163 -0.97 7.34 -9.33
N TYR A 164 -1.63 8.40 -8.90
CA TYR A 164 -3.05 8.59 -9.15
C TYR A 164 -3.31 8.71 -10.65
N SER A 165 -4.31 8.00 -11.17
CA SER A 165 -4.70 8.15 -12.59
C SER A 165 -6.18 7.90 -12.83
N LEU A 166 -6.71 8.51 -13.90
CA LEU A 166 -8.00 8.20 -14.48
C LEU A 166 -7.79 7.94 -15.98
N SER A 167 -7.86 6.70 -16.39
CA SER A 167 -7.66 6.31 -17.78
C SER A 167 -8.82 6.76 -18.66
N SER A 168 -8.55 6.90 -19.95
CA SER A 168 -9.59 7.14 -20.96
C SER A 168 -10.71 6.11 -20.83
N ASN A 169 -11.94 6.61 -20.82
CA ASN A 169 -13.15 5.81 -20.80
C ASN A 169 -13.23 4.96 -22.07
N TYR A 170 -13.54 3.66 -21.96
CA TYR A 170 -13.66 2.79 -23.12
C TYR A 170 -14.83 1.80 -23.01
N PRO A 171 -15.64 1.63 -24.06
CA PRO A 171 -15.66 2.45 -25.28
C PRO A 171 -16.12 3.89 -25.01
N ASN A 172 -15.71 4.84 -25.86
CA ASN A 172 -16.18 6.22 -25.84
C ASN A 172 -16.05 6.81 -27.26
N PRO A 173 -17.16 7.05 -28.00
CA PRO A 173 -18.56 6.94 -27.56
C PRO A 173 -19.00 5.53 -27.18
N PHE A 174 -20.03 5.41 -26.34
CA PHE A 174 -20.63 4.12 -25.93
C PHE A 174 -22.15 4.12 -26.09
N SER A 175 -22.74 2.92 -26.24
CA SER A 175 -24.19 2.72 -26.38
C SER A 175 -24.84 1.90 -25.27
N THR A 176 -24.17 0.83 -24.83
CA THR A 176 -24.69 -0.07 -23.78
C THR A 176 -23.99 0.17 -22.45
N GLU A 177 -22.67 0.04 -22.44
CA GLU A 177 -21.83 0.18 -21.26
C GLU A 177 -20.45 0.72 -21.61
N MET A 178 -19.80 1.36 -20.64
CA MET A 178 -18.41 1.74 -20.70
C MET A 178 -17.68 1.39 -19.41
N LYS A 179 -16.38 1.09 -19.55
CA LYS A 179 -15.46 0.85 -18.44
C LYS A 179 -14.66 2.12 -18.16
N ILE A 180 -14.60 2.47 -16.88
CA ILE A 180 -13.79 3.56 -16.33
C ILE A 180 -12.71 2.90 -15.50
N LYS A 181 -11.45 3.08 -15.88
CA LYS A 181 -10.31 2.56 -15.14
C LYS A 181 -9.62 3.70 -14.39
N TYR A 182 -9.26 3.49 -13.14
CA TYR A 182 -8.49 4.44 -12.35
C TYR A 182 -7.51 3.71 -11.44
N SER A 183 -6.50 4.44 -10.97
CA SER A 183 -5.47 3.90 -10.08
C SER A 183 -5.25 4.84 -8.90
N ILE A 184 -5.03 4.28 -7.72
CA ILE A 184 -4.69 5.02 -6.51
C ILE A 184 -3.45 4.39 -5.85
N PRO A 185 -2.44 5.19 -5.48
CA PRO A 185 -1.17 4.68 -4.93
C PRO A 185 -1.23 4.38 -3.44
N GLU A 186 -2.19 4.97 -2.73
CA GLU A 186 -2.36 4.86 -1.28
C GLU A 186 -3.84 4.70 -0.91
N GLU A 187 -4.10 4.33 0.34
CA GLU A 187 -5.47 4.27 0.85
C GLU A 187 -6.04 5.68 1.03
N VAL A 188 -7.17 5.95 0.39
CA VAL A 188 -7.77 7.29 0.40
C VAL A 188 -9.27 7.23 0.14
N PHE A 189 -10.01 8.22 0.63
CA PHE A 189 -11.42 8.39 0.26
C PHE A 189 -11.54 8.82 -1.21
N VAL A 190 -12.22 8.00 -2.01
CA VAL A 190 -12.40 8.20 -3.45
C VAL A 190 -13.85 8.54 -3.76
N THR A 191 -14.04 9.59 -4.57
CA THR A 191 -15.32 9.87 -5.22
C THR A 191 -15.18 9.80 -6.73
N LEU A 192 -16.02 9.01 -7.39
CA LEU A 192 -16.11 8.92 -8.85
C LEU A 192 -17.55 9.23 -9.25
N LYS A 193 -17.76 10.36 -9.93
CA LYS A 193 -19.10 10.93 -10.17
C LYS A 193 -19.27 11.32 -11.63
N ILE A 194 -20.46 11.12 -12.16
CA ILE A 194 -20.83 11.54 -13.51
C ILE A 194 -21.75 12.75 -13.43
N TYR A 195 -21.46 13.76 -14.25
CA TYR A 195 -22.22 15.00 -14.38
C TYR A 195 -22.72 15.20 -15.81
N ASP A 196 -23.85 15.89 -15.96
CA ASP A 196 -24.29 16.39 -17.26
C ASP A 196 -23.58 17.70 -17.63
N ILE A 197 -23.84 18.22 -18.84
CA ILE A 197 -23.24 19.47 -19.34
C ILE A 197 -23.60 20.72 -18.49
N ARG A 198 -24.63 20.63 -17.64
CA ARG A 198 -25.03 21.70 -16.71
C ARG A 198 -24.37 21.54 -15.34
N GLY A 199 -23.49 20.56 -15.16
CA GLY A 199 -22.84 20.26 -13.89
C GLY A 199 -23.77 19.54 -12.89
N ARG A 200 -24.92 19.04 -13.32
CA ARG A 200 -25.83 18.31 -12.43
C ARG A 200 -25.33 16.88 -12.25
N LEU A 201 -25.29 16.42 -11.00
CA LEU A 201 -24.90 15.05 -10.67
C LEU A 201 -25.92 14.06 -11.28
N VAL A 202 -25.41 13.13 -12.07
CA VAL A 202 -26.18 12.08 -12.74
C VAL A 202 -26.07 10.76 -11.99
N LYS A 203 -24.84 10.37 -11.63
CA LYS A 203 -24.55 9.08 -11.02
C LYS A 203 -23.35 9.19 -10.08
N LYS A 204 -23.45 8.61 -8.89
CA LYS A 204 -22.28 8.28 -8.05
C LYS A 204 -21.86 6.85 -8.34
N LEU A 205 -20.64 6.67 -8.82
CA LEU A 205 -20.07 5.36 -9.14
C LEU A 205 -19.24 4.81 -7.98
N VAL A 206 -18.52 5.69 -7.28
CA VAL A 206 -17.70 5.37 -6.09
C VAL A 206 -17.83 6.52 -5.11
N ASP A 207 -17.96 6.22 -3.82
CA ASP A 207 -18.13 7.19 -2.72
C ASP A 207 -17.69 6.57 -1.39
N GLU A 208 -16.45 6.06 -1.34
CA GLU A 208 -15.95 5.23 -0.23
C GLU A 208 -14.42 5.30 -0.10
N VAL A 209 -13.88 4.81 1.02
CA VAL A 209 -12.44 4.59 1.17
C VAL A 209 -12.01 3.44 0.27
N LYS A 210 -11.02 3.67 -0.58
CA LYS A 210 -10.41 2.64 -1.42
C LYS A 210 -8.95 2.45 -1.03
N ARG A 211 -8.49 1.20 -1.02
CA ARG A 211 -7.08 0.85 -0.80
C ARG A 211 -6.25 1.13 -2.04
N SER A 212 -4.94 1.25 -1.89
CA SER A 212 -4.05 1.32 -3.05
C SER A 212 -4.33 0.18 -4.04
N GLY A 213 -4.38 0.48 -5.34
CA GLY A 213 -4.70 -0.50 -6.37
C GLY A 213 -5.27 0.11 -7.65
N ARG A 214 -5.53 -0.77 -8.63
CA ARG A 214 -6.20 -0.41 -9.89
C ARG A 214 -7.64 -0.87 -9.84
N TYR A 215 -8.53 -0.03 -10.33
CA TYR A 215 -9.96 -0.25 -10.25
C TYR A 215 -10.62 -0.10 -11.60
N VAL A 216 -11.64 -0.91 -11.84
CA VAL A 216 -12.51 -0.81 -13.01
C VAL A 216 -13.95 -0.68 -12.55
N VAL A 217 -14.61 0.40 -12.95
CA VAL A 217 -16.04 0.62 -12.68
C VAL A 217 -16.78 0.76 -14.00
N GLN A 218 -18.00 0.24 -14.05
CA GLN A 218 -18.82 0.28 -15.26
C GLN A 218 -19.92 1.33 -15.13
N TRP A 219 -20.25 1.97 -16.24
CA TRP A 219 -21.44 2.81 -16.36
C TRP A 219 -22.25 2.43 -17.59
N ASN A 220 -23.56 2.30 -17.42
CA ASN A 220 -24.52 1.84 -18.43
C ASN A 220 -25.47 2.95 -18.91
N GLY A 221 -25.09 4.22 -18.74
CA GLY A 221 -25.92 5.35 -19.17
C GLY A 221 -27.17 5.59 -18.31
N LYS A 222 -27.21 5.08 -17.07
CA LYS A 222 -28.31 5.32 -16.12
C LYS A 222 -27.91 6.28 -15.00
N ASN A 223 -28.88 7.01 -14.46
CA ASN A 223 -28.69 7.86 -13.28
C ASN A 223 -28.83 7.07 -11.96
N ASP A 224 -28.74 7.75 -10.81
CA ASP A 224 -28.87 7.11 -9.50
C ASP A 224 -30.25 6.47 -9.22
N THR A 225 -31.30 6.92 -9.90
CA THR A 225 -32.65 6.33 -9.82
C THR A 225 -32.88 5.19 -10.82
N GLY A 226 -31.85 4.77 -11.56
CA GLY A 226 -31.94 3.72 -12.58
C GLY A 226 -32.61 4.18 -13.89
N ARG A 227 -32.86 5.49 -14.07
CA ARG A 227 -33.44 6.03 -15.30
C ARG A 227 -32.37 6.23 -16.36
N ASP A 228 -32.79 6.00 -17.58
CA ASP A 228 -32.00 6.15 -18.79
C ASP A 228 -31.68 7.62 -19.09
N MET A 229 -30.39 7.91 -19.25
CA MET A 229 -29.90 9.21 -19.66
C MET A 229 -29.95 9.38 -21.19
N PRO A 230 -30.34 10.56 -21.71
CA PRO A 230 -30.38 10.81 -23.15
C PRO A 230 -28.98 10.79 -23.77
N SER A 231 -28.92 10.58 -25.09
CA SER A 231 -27.70 10.79 -25.89
C SER A 231 -27.14 12.19 -25.64
N GLY A 232 -25.82 12.30 -25.50
CA GLY A 232 -25.18 13.57 -25.22
C GLY A 232 -23.82 13.48 -24.57
N VAL A 233 -23.32 14.63 -24.13
CA VAL A 233 -22.02 14.77 -23.48
C VAL A 233 -22.18 14.77 -21.97
N TYR A 234 -21.35 13.97 -21.32
CA TYR A 234 -21.26 13.83 -19.87
C TYR A 234 -19.79 13.98 -19.42
N PHE A 235 -19.59 14.19 -18.13
CA PHE A 235 -18.26 14.33 -17.53
C PHE A 235 -18.13 13.37 -16.34
N CYS A 236 -17.11 12.51 -16.37
CA CYS A 236 -16.75 11.67 -15.23
C CYS A 236 -15.59 12.30 -14.50
N THR A 237 -15.80 12.66 -13.24
CA THR A 237 -14.80 13.29 -12.38
C THR A 237 -14.44 12.34 -11.24
N ILE A 238 -13.15 12.09 -11.07
CA ILE A 238 -12.59 11.43 -9.89
C ILE A 238 -12.01 12.49 -8.94
N ARG A 239 -12.16 12.27 -7.64
CA ARG A 239 -11.36 12.92 -6.60
C ARG A 239 -10.85 11.87 -5.61
N ALA A 240 -9.56 11.93 -5.31
CA ALA A 240 -8.88 11.04 -4.38
C ALA A 240 -7.77 11.84 -3.67
N GLY A 241 -7.98 12.20 -2.40
CA GLY A 241 -7.08 13.12 -1.70
C GLY A 241 -6.96 14.46 -2.44
N ASN A 242 -5.73 14.86 -2.80
CA ASN A 242 -5.45 16.07 -3.57
C ASN A 242 -5.55 15.87 -5.11
N PHE A 243 -5.72 14.63 -5.57
CA PHE A 243 -5.87 14.33 -7.00
C PHE A 243 -7.31 14.55 -7.46
N SER A 244 -7.46 15.25 -8.59
CA SER A 244 -8.73 15.43 -9.28
C SER A 244 -8.53 15.38 -10.79
N CYS A 245 -9.29 14.53 -11.48
CA CYS A 245 -9.24 14.39 -12.93
C CYS A 245 -10.65 14.26 -13.51
N THR A 246 -10.88 14.76 -14.73
CA THR A 246 -12.18 14.67 -15.39
C THR A 246 -12.05 14.22 -16.84
N ASN A 247 -12.79 13.19 -17.21
CA ASN A 247 -12.89 12.69 -18.58
C ASN A 247 -14.26 12.99 -19.19
N LYS A 248 -14.24 13.44 -20.45
CA LYS A 248 -15.44 13.61 -21.27
C LYS A 248 -15.99 12.24 -21.71
N ILE A 249 -17.30 12.09 -21.68
CA ILE A 249 -18.03 10.90 -22.13
C ILE A 249 -19.04 11.31 -23.20
N ILE A 250 -19.17 10.49 -24.24
CA ILE A 250 -20.19 10.62 -25.28
C ILE A 250 -21.08 9.38 -25.22
N LEU A 251 -22.36 9.56 -24.87
CA LEU A 251 -23.38 8.52 -24.85
C LEU A 251 -24.21 8.61 -26.14
N VAL A 252 -24.41 7.46 -26.80
CA VAL A 252 -25.25 7.32 -28.00
C VAL A 252 -26.32 6.26 -27.74
N ARG A 253 -27.58 6.67 -27.75
CA ARG A 253 -28.76 5.80 -27.77
C ARG A 253 -29.51 5.89 -29.08
#